data_AF-A0A4S8Q344-F1
#
_entry.id   AF-A0A4S8Q344-F1
#
_cell.length_a   1.000
_cell.length_b   1.000
_cell.length_c   1.000
_cell.angle_alpha   90.00
_cell.angle_beta   90.00
_cell.angle_gamma   90.00
#
_symmetry.space_group_name_H-M   'P 1'
#
loop_
_entity.id
_entity.type
_entity.pdbx_description
1 polymer ?
#
loop_
_entity_poly.entity_id
_entity_poly.type
_entity_poly.pdbx_seq_one_letter_code
_entity_poly.pdbx_strand_id
1 'polypeptide(L)'
;MFVLAKDGTQLDPCHPARARKLLNKGRAVVARHTPFVIRLRDRSAAESEVQGVEVGIDPGSKHTGIAVFADVGGGRRQGLYALQVNHRGGKIRDKLTARAAYRRARRGRNLRYRTPRFANRTRPQGRLAPSLQHRVDTTMSQIARLRRWAPVTAVHVERVSFDTHAMSAGQSLTGVEYQQGTLAGYEVRQYLLEKWGRACAYCGAGDTPLQVEHIRPKARGGSHRISNLTLACGACNQAKNTTPVEMFLADRSTLLARILKQAKAPLSDAAAMNATRNALWGSLTGTGLPAHSSSGGRTKYNRFITGAPKSHTLDGLHVGALRAVPSWPGQVLVVKATGRGTYCRTRTDAFGFPRLKMPRTKQIHGFQTGDLVRAVVLRGKYQGTHTGRVAVRSSGSHTVQTPQGPVKTSWKNLHLLQRGDGYTYHRQEETCRP
;
A
#
# COMPACT_ATOMS: atom_id res chain seq x y z
N MET A 1 9.36 -16.94 -6.65
CA MET A 1 10.33 -16.20 -7.48
C MET A 1 9.82 -16.20 -8.90
N PHE A 2 9.96 -15.11 -9.65
CA PHE A 2 9.48 -15.07 -11.04
C PHE A 2 10.50 -15.70 -11.99
N VAL A 3 9.99 -16.30 -13.07
CA VAL A 3 10.80 -17.05 -14.04
C VAL A 3 10.42 -16.60 -15.44
N LEU A 4 11.44 -16.35 -16.26
CA LEU A 4 11.30 -16.13 -17.69
C LEU A 4 11.97 -17.28 -18.45
N ALA A 5 11.39 -17.68 -19.56
CA ALA A 5 12.01 -18.57 -20.52
C ALA A 5 13.20 -17.89 -21.23
N LYS A 6 13.98 -18.66 -22.00
CA LYS A 6 15.17 -18.20 -22.74
C LYS A 6 14.88 -16.98 -23.64
N ASP A 7 13.73 -17.00 -24.29
CA ASP A 7 13.17 -15.96 -25.15
C ASP A 7 12.63 -14.73 -24.38
N GLY A 8 12.56 -14.80 -23.05
CA GLY A 8 12.03 -13.74 -22.19
C GLY A 8 10.51 -13.84 -21.94
N THR A 9 9.85 -14.86 -22.46
CA THR A 9 8.42 -15.12 -22.23
C THR A 9 8.18 -15.53 -20.78
N GLN A 10 7.01 -15.19 -20.22
CA GLN A 10 6.71 -15.46 -18.81
C GLN A 10 6.46 -16.96 -18.59
N LEU A 11 7.03 -17.50 -17.51
CA LEU A 11 6.75 -18.85 -17.02
C LEU A 11 6.16 -18.76 -15.60
N ASP A 12 5.61 -19.88 -15.13
CA ASP A 12 5.07 -19.97 -13.78
C ASP A 12 6.14 -19.66 -12.72
N PRO A 13 5.81 -18.87 -11.67
CA PRO A 13 6.73 -18.61 -10.58
C PRO A 13 7.18 -19.89 -9.89
N CYS A 14 8.45 -19.95 -9.46
CA CYS A 14 8.99 -21.11 -8.76
C CYS A 14 9.40 -20.81 -7.32
N HIS A 15 9.51 -21.86 -6.51
CA HIS A 15 10.04 -21.76 -5.15
C HIS A 15 11.49 -21.22 -5.14
N PRO A 16 11.91 -20.40 -4.15
CA PRO A 16 13.28 -19.88 -4.07
C PRO A 16 14.36 -20.95 -4.10
N ALA A 17 14.12 -22.14 -3.52
CA ALA A 17 15.06 -23.25 -3.56
C ALA A 17 15.31 -23.75 -4.99
N ARG A 18 14.27 -23.85 -5.83
CA ARG A 18 14.41 -24.22 -7.24
C ARG A 18 15.18 -23.17 -8.02
N ALA A 19 14.91 -21.88 -7.78
CA ALA A 19 15.65 -20.78 -8.40
C ALA A 19 17.15 -20.83 -8.07
N ARG A 20 17.52 -21.10 -6.80
CA ARG A 20 18.92 -21.27 -6.40
C ARG A 20 19.58 -22.47 -7.10
N LYS A 21 18.91 -23.61 -7.17
CA LYS A 21 19.42 -24.79 -7.89
C LYS A 21 19.70 -24.48 -9.36
N LEU A 22 18.80 -23.76 -10.03
CA LEU A 22 18.97 -23.37 -11.44
C LEU A 22 20.14 -22.40 -11.65
N LEU A 23 20.29 -21.41 -10.76
CA LEU A 23 21.40 -20.46 -10.81
C LEU A 23 22.75 -21.14 -10.54
N ASN A 24 22.83 -22.00 -9.52
CA ASN A 24 24.07 -22.71 -9.16
C ASN A 24 24.52 -23.67 -10.27
N LYS A 25 23.58 -24.29 -10.98
CA LYS A 25 23.86 -25.15 -12.14
C LYS A 25 24.14 -24.37 -13.43
N GLY A 26 24.17 -23.02 -13.40
CA GLY A 26 24.39 -22.19 -14.59
C GLY A 26 23.26 -22.22 -15.62
N ARG A 27 22.11 -22.83 -15.31
CA ARG A 27 20.95 -22.99 -16.22
C ARG A 27 20.07 -21.74 -16.27
N ALA A 28 20.27 -20.80 -15.36
CA ALA A 28 19.54 -19.54 -15.33
C ALA A 28 20.47 -18.36 -15.03
N VAL A 29 20.01 -17.17 -15.36
CA VAL A 29 20.66 -15.89 -15.01
C VAL A 29 19.70 -15.00 -14.23
N VAL A 30 20.25 -14.10 -13.42
CA VAL A 30 19.46 -13.06 -12.78
C VAL A 30 19.06 -12.03 -13.85
N ALA A 31 17.78 -11.99 -14.20
CA ALA A 31 17.23 -10.96 -15.08
C ALA A 31 16.88 -9.69 -14.30
N ARG A 32 16.56 -9.82 -13.02
CA ARG A 32 16.20 -8.71 -12.13
C ARG A 32 16.40 -9.08 -10.66
N HIS A 33 16.84 -8.11 -9.85
CA HIS A 33 17.06 -8.30 -8.42
C HIS A 33 15.79 -8.11 -7.57
N THR A 34 14.99 -7.08 -7.82
CA THR A 34 13.79 -6.78 -7.01
C THR A 34 12.61 -6.21 -7.82
N PRO A 35 11.46 -6.91 -7.90
CA PRO A 35 11.27 -8.32 -7.54
C PRO A 35 12.29 -9.25 -8.20
N PHE A 36 12.61 -10.37 -7.56
CA PHE A 36 13.65 -11.27 -8.05
C PHE A 36 13.11 -12.11 -9.21
N VAL A 37 13.75 -11.97 -10.37
CA VAL A 37 13.38 -12.64 -11.62
C VAL A 37 14.61 -13.34 -12.17
N ILE A 38 14.47 -14.64 -12.45
CA ILE A 38 15.47 -15.41 -13.18
C ILE A 38 15.02 -15.60 -14.63
N ARG A 39 15.97 -15.72 -15.55
CA ARG A 39 15.74 -16.12 -16.94
C ARG A 39 16.49 -17.41 -17.22
N LEU A 40 15.80 -18.43 -17.73
CA LEU A 40 16.40 -19.70 -18.13
C LEU A 40 17.32 -19.49 -19.35
N ARG A 41 18.34 -20.33 -19.51
CA ARG A 41 19.27 -20.28 -20.66
C ARG A 41 18.97 -21.36 -21.70
N ASP A 42 18.34 -22.43 -21.26
CA ASP A 42 18.31 -23.74 -21.90
C ASP A 42 16.90 -24.22 -22.21
N ARG A 43 15.87 -23.40 -21.96
CA ARG A 43 14.46 -23.76 -22.21
C ARG A 43 13.64 -22.55 -22.64
N SER A 44 12.85 -22.72 -23.70
CA SER A 44 11.87 -21.77 -24.23
C SER A 44 10.49 -21.93 -23.57
N ALA A 45 9.57 -21.01 -23.86
CA ALA A 45 8.19 -21.13 -23.39
C ALA A 45 7.43 -22.26 -24.10
N ALA A 46 7.68 -22.51 -25.38
CA ALA A 46 7.05 -23.60 -26.13
C ALA A 46 7.39 -25.00 -25.58
N GLU A 47 8.57 -25.15 -24.97
CA GLU A 47 9.03 -26.39 -24.32
C GLU A 47 8.61 -26.48 -22.84
N SER A 48 7.73 -25.58 -22.39
CA SER A 48 7.32 -25.48 -20.99
C SER A 48 5.80 -25.53 -20.88
N GLU A 49 5.32 -26.33 -19.93
CA GLU A 49 3.93 -26.24 -19.49
C GLU A 49 3.76 -25.02 -18.60
N VAL A 50 2.76 -24.20 -18.92
CA VAL A 50 2.44 -22.96 -18.19
C VAL A 50 0.98 -23.01 -17.80
N GLN A 51 0.72 -23.09 -16.50
CA GLN A 51 -0.64 -23.09 -15.96
C GLN A 51 -1.19 -21.67 -15.84
N GLY A 52 -0.33 -20.69 -15.56
CA GLY A 52 -0.77 -19.33 -15.30
C GLY A 52 -0.91 -19.02 -13.81
N VAL A 53 -1.04 -17.74 -13.51
CA VAL A 53 -1.31 -17.25 -12.15
C VAL A 53 -2.39 -16.18 -12.16
N GLU A 54 -3.06 -16.03 -11.03
CA GLU A 54 -4.04 -14.98 -10.83
C GLU A 54 -3.53 -13.96 -9.81
N VAL A 55 -4.13 -12.76 -9.84
CA VAL A 55 -3.74 -11.67 -8.94
C VAL A 55 -4.94 -11.19 -8.14
N GLY A 56 -4.85 -11.32 -6.82
CA GLY A 56 -5.81 -10.78 -5.87
C GLY A 56 -5.38 -9.42 -5.33
N ILE A 57 -6.32 -8.48 -5.25
CA ILE A 57 -6.10 -7.07 -4.89
C ILE A 57 -7.03 -6.68 -3.76
N ASP A 58 -6.46 -6.23 -2.65
CA ASP A 58 -7.17 -5.59 -1.53
C ASP A 58 -6.83 -4.09 -1.50
N PRO A 59 -7.68 -3.22 -2.07
CA PRO A 59 -7.45 -1.78 -2.07
C PRO A 59 -7.75 -1.17 -0.69
N GLY A 60 -6.73 -0.63 -0.04
CA GLY A 60 -6.87 0.17 1.17
C GLY A 60 -6.46 1.64 1.00
N SER A 61 -6.83 2.46 1.98
CA SER A 61 -6.63 3.92 1.92
C SER A 61 -5.15 4.33 1.97
N LYS A 62 -4.35 3.60 2.78
CA LYS A 62 -2.91 3.84 2.98
C LYS A 62 -2.06 2.79 2.26
N HIS A 63 -2.56 1.57 2.19
CA HIS A 63 -1.87 0.42 1.62
C HIS A 63 -2.80 -0.34 0.69
N THR A 64 -2.27 -0.88 -0.42
CA THR A 64 -2.98 -1.88 -1.23
C THR A 64 -2.22 -3.19 -1.12
N GLY A 65 -2.91 -4.24 -0.69
CA GLY A 65 -2.38 -5.61 -0.71
C GLY A 65 -2.57 -6.22 -2.09
N ILE A 66 -1.54 -6.91 -2.57
CA ILE A 66 -1.55 -7.65 -3.83
C ILE A 66 -0.96 -9.03 -3.56
N ALA A 67 -1.69 -10.08 -3.92
CA ALA A 67 -1.24 -11.45 -3.85
C ALA A 67 -1.27 -12.08 -5.24
N VAL A 68 -0.21 -12.79 -5.60
CA VAL A 68 -0.15 -13.66 -6.78
C VAL A 68 -0.33 -15.08 -6.31
N PHE A 69 -1.25 -15.83 -6.92
CA PHE A 69 -1.56 -17.19 -6.55
C PHE A 69 -1.83 -18.07 -7.76
N ALA A 70 -1.64 -19.37 -7.60
CA ALA A 70 -2.12 -20.38 -8.55
C ALA A 70 -3.44 -20.97 -8.05
N ASP A 71 -4.37 -21.21 -8.97
CA ASP A 71 -5.50 -22.11 -8.71
C ASP A 71 -4.99 -23.55 -8.89
N VAL A 72 -5.09 -24.34 -7.82
CA VAL A 72 -4.65 -25.75 -7.82
C VAL A 72 -5.83 -26.72 -7.91
N GLY A 73 -6.99 -26.23 -8.33
CA GLY A 73 -8.21 -27.00 -8.52
C GLY A 73 -9.05 -27.14 -7.25
N GLY A 74 -10.34 -27.46 -7.42
CA GLY A 74 -11.28 -27.67 -6.32
C GLY A 74 -11.51 -26.42 -5.45
N GLY A 75 -11.30 -25.22 -6.01
CA GLY A 75 -11.39 -23.95 -5.28
C GLY A 75 -10.23 -23.73 -4.29
N ARG A 76 -9.10 -24.40 -4.48
CA ARG A 76 -7.91 -24.25 -3.64
C ARG A 76 -6.94 -23.28 -4.28
N ARG A 77 -6.38 -22.36 -3.48
CA ARG A 77 -5.40 -21.37 -3.96
C ARG A 77 -4.05 -21.55 -3.27
N GLN A 78 -2.98 -21.54 -4.05
CA GLN A 78 -1.62 -21.52 -3.52
C GLN A 78 -1.01 -20.13 -3.66
N GLY A 79 -0.74 -19.44 -2.55
CA GLY A 79 -0.08 -18.13 -2.58
C GLY A 79 1.39 -18.24 -2.96
N LEU A 80 1.80 -17.54 -4.02
CA LEU A 80 3.15 -17.62 -4.60
C LEU A 80 3.99 -16.37 -4.32
N TYR A 81 3.36 -15.21 -4.25
CA TYR A 81 4.04 -13.93 -4.06
C TYR A 81 3.12 -12.89 -3.41
N ALA A 82 3.63 -12.18 -2.41
CA ALA A 82 2.88 -11.16 -1.67
C ALA A 82 3.57 -9.79 -1.78
N LEU A 83 2.76 -8.76 -2.02
CA LEU A 83 3.23 -7.40 -2.27
C LEU A 83 2.29 -6.36 -1.65
N GLN A 84 2.83 -5.45 -0.86
CA GLN A 84 2.08 -4.33 -0.30
C GLN A 84 2.52 -3.02 -0.94
N VAL A 85 1.59 -2.27 -1.53
CA VAL A 85 1.88 -0.94 -2.08
C VAL A 85 1.56 0.13 -1.05
N ASN A 86 2.57 0.90 -0.65
CA ASN A 86 2.40 2.04 0.25
C ASN A 86 2.08 3.30 -0.56
N HIS A 87 0.86 3.81 -0.38
CA HIS A 87 0.38 5.01 -1.05
C HIS A 87 1.05 6.26 -0.49
N ARG A 88 1.32 7.23 -1.37
CA ARG A 88 1.79 8.58 -1.00
C ARG A 88 0.71 9.66 -1.14
N GLY A 89 -0.57 9.27 -1.08
CA GLY A 89 -1.72 10.18 -1.23
C GLY A 89 -1.65 11.39 -0.29
N GLY A 90 -1.38 11.16 1.01
CA GLY A 90 -1.19 12.24 1.99
C GLY A 90 -0.03 13.18 1.62
N LYS A 91 1.15 12.63 1.29
CA LYS A 91 2.30 13.43 0.86
C LYS A 91 2.03 14.23 -0.42
N ILE A 92 1.21 13.71 -1.33
CA ILE A 92 0.79 14.42 -2.54
C ILE A 92 -0.11 15.59 -2.18
N ARG A 93 -1.12 15.37 -1.33
CA ARG A 93 -1.99 16.43 -0.81
C ARG A 93 -1.16 17.54 -0.18
N ASP A 94 -0.25 17.20 0.73
CA ASP A 94 0.55 18.20 1.46
C ASP A 94 1.43 19.02 0.50
N LYS A 95 2.03 18.37 -0.51
CA LYS A 95 2.78 19.07 -1.58
C LYS A 95 1.90 20.01 -2.43
N LEU A 96 0.65 19.62 -2.71
CA LEU A 96 -0.30 20.48 -3.42
C LEU A 96 -0.70 21.69 -2.57
N THR A 97 -0.90 21.50 -1.26
CA THR A 97 -1.16 22.57 -0.30
C THR A 97 0.01 23.56 -0.24
N ALA A 98 1.24 23.06 -0.11
CA ALA A 98 2.44 23.89 -0.14
C ALA A 98 2.57 24.68 -1.45
N ARG A 99 2.33 24.03 -2.61
CA ARG A 99 2.33 24.70 -3.92
C ARG A 99 1.23 25.77 -4.03
N ALA A 100 0.07 25.58 -3.40
CA ALA A 100 -0.97 26.60 -3.34
C ALA A 100 -0.52 27.79 -2.48
N ALA A 101 0.08 27.54 -1.31
CA ALA A 101 0.64 28.57 -0.44
C ALA A 101 1.72 29.40 -1.14
N TYR A 102 2.70 28.78 -1.80
CA TYR A 102 3.73 29.51 -2.56
C TYR A 102 3.16 30.41 -3.65
N ARG A 103 2.10 29.96 -4.35
CA ARG A 103 1.41 30.79 -5.36
C ARG A 103 0.68 31.97 -4.73
N ARG A 104 0.08 31.81 -3.54
CA ARG A 104 -0.52 32.92 -2.78
C ARG A 104 0.55 33.91 -2.33
N ALA A 105 1.63 33.43 -1.73
CA ALA A 105 2.74 34.27 -1.27
C ALA A 105 3.39 35.05 -2.42
N ARG A 106 3.60 34.43 -3.59
CA ARG A 106 4.11 35.13 -4.78
C ARG A 106 3.15 36.23 -5.25
N ARG A 107 1.84 36.00 -5.21
CA ARG A 107 0.86 37.04 -5.54
C ARG A 107 0.88 38.18 -4.54
N GLY A 108 0.84 37.86 -3.25
CA GLY A 108 0.86 38.86 -2.18
C GLY A 108 2.15 39.67 -2.10
N ARG A 109 3.30 39.16 -2.59
CA ARG A 109 4.56 39.90 -2.59
C ARG A 109 4.90 40.57 -3.92
N ASN A 110 4.71 39.87 -5.04
CA ASN A 110 5.33 40.27 -6.32
C ASN A 110 4.32 40.56 -7.44
N LEU A 111 3.06 40.11 -7.32
CA LEU A 111 2.09 40.14 -8.43
C LEU A 111 0.70 40.60 -7.97
N ARG A 112 0.62 41.57 -7.05
CA ARG A 112 -0.65 42.09 -6.50
C ARG A 112 -1.56 42.66 -7.60
N TYR A 113 -0.96 43.32 -8.58
CA TYR A 113 -1.65 43.92 -9.73
C TYR A 113 -2.27 42.89 -10.70
N ARG A 114 -1.95 41.59 -10.59
CA ARG A 114 -2.37 40.57 -11.55
C ARG A 114 -3.56 39.76 -11.05
N THR A 115 -4.70 39.87 -11.75
CA THR A 115 -5.95 39.16 -11.43
C THR A 115 -5.79 37.63 -11.41
N PRO A 116 -6.37 36.92 -10.44
CA PRO A 116 -6.36 35.46 -10.40
C PRO A 116 -7.14 34.83 -11.57
N ARG A 117 -6.50 33.92 -12.31
CA ARG A 117 -7.15 33.16 -13.40
C ARG A 117 -7.54 31.75 -12.94
N PHE A 118 -8.68 31.64 -12.24
CA PHE A 118 -9.16 30.35 -11.74
C PHE A 118 -9.71 29.45 -12.86
N ALA A 119 -10.32 30.06 -13.88
CA ALA A 119 -10.91 29.38 -15.04
C ALA A 119 -9.87 28.65 -15.93
N ASN A 120 -8.61 29.09 -15.92
CA ASN A 120 -7.52 28.45 -16.69
C ASN A 120 -7.12 27.05 -16.17
N ARG A 121 -7.82 26.51 -15.18
CA ARG A 121 -7.55 25.18 -14.62
C ARG A 121 -8.42 24.16 -15.33
N THR A 122 -7.85 23.45 -16.30
CA THR A 122 -8.54 22.32 -16.96
C THR A 122 -8.90 21.24 -15.94
N ARG A 123 -10.19 20.91 -15.85
CA ARG A 123 -10.71 19.79 -15.05
C ARG A 123 -11.66 18.97 -15.93
N PRO A 124 -11.14 17.96 -16.65
CA PRO A 124 -11.98 17.04 -17.39
C PRO A 124 -13.00 16.36 -16.46
N GLN A 125 -14.17 16.05 -16.99
CA GLN A 125 -15.17 15.25 -16.29
C GLN A 125 -14.58 13.89 -15.89
N GLY A 126 -14.95 13.38 -14.70
CA GLY A 126 -14.40 12.13 -14.16
C GLY A 126 -12.97 12.23 -13.61
N ARG A 127 -12.33 13.41 -13.63
CA ARG A 127 -10.97 13.57 -13.10
C ARG A 127 -10.92 13.35 -11.58
N LEU A 128 -10.12 12.38 -11.16
CA LEU A 128 -9.75 12.22 -9.76
C LEU A 128 -8.70 13.25 -9.30
N ALA A 129 -8.77 13.63 -8.02
CA ALA A 129 -7.72 14.42 -7.39
C ALA A 129 -6.37 13.66 -7.47
N PRO A 130 -5.21 14.33 -7.65
CA PRO A 130 -3.94 13.63 -7.86
C PRO A 130 -3.55 12.65 -6.74
N SER A 131 -3.98 12.89 -5.50
CA SER A 131 -3.77 11.98 -4.37
C SER A 131 -4.58 10.68 -4.47
N LEU A 132 -5.78 10.75 -5.06
CA LEU A 132 -6.68 9.63 -5.31
C LEU A 132 -6.25 8.87 -6.56
N GLN A 133 -5.99 9.59 -7.66
CA GLN A 133 -5.49 9.00 -8.92
C GLN A 133 -4.22 8.19 -8.68
N HIS A 134 -3.31 8.69 -7.84
CA HIS A 134 -2.09 7.97 -7.48
C HIS A 134 -2.35 6.56 -6.93
N ARG A 135 -3.43 6.33 -6.17
CA ARG A 135 -3.76 5.01 -5.61
C ARG A 135 -4.13 4.02 -6.72
N VAL A 136 -4.88 4.48 -7.71
CA VAL A 136 -5.22 3.71 -8.91
C VAL A 136 -3.95 3.45 -9.73
N ASP A 137 -3.23 4.51 -10.11
CA ASP A 137 -2.05 4.43 -10.98
C ASP A 137 -0.96 3.52 -10.41
N THR A 138 -0.71 3.59 -9.10
CA THR A 138 0.34 2.79 -8.49
C THR A 138 -0.03 1.32 -8.39
N THR A 139 -1.32 1.01 -8.19
CA THR A 139 -1.84 -0.36 -8.20
C THR A 139 -1.73 -0.93 -9.61
N MET A 140 -2.26 -0.22 -10.62
CA MET A 140 -2.15 -0.61 -12.03
C MET A 140 -0.70 -0.73 -12.50
N SER A 141 0.20 0.13 -12.01
CA SER A 141 1.63 0.02 -12.29
C SER A 141 2.24 -1.28 -11.75
N GLN A 142 1.75 -1.82 -10.63
CA GLN A 142 2.19 -3.12 -10.13
C GLN A 142 1.58 -4.27 -10.92
N ILE A 143 0.31 -4.19 -11.31
CA ILE A 143 -0.32 -5.20 -12.18
C ILE A 143 0.43 -5.28 -13.53
N ALA A 144 0.69 -4.15 -14.17
CA ALA A 144 1.47 -4.10 -15.40
C ALA A 144 2.92 -4.61 -15.23
N ARG A 145 3.49 -4.52 -14.02
CA ARG A 145 4.81 -5.10 -13.70
C ARG A 145 4.74 -6.60 -13.56
N LEU A 146 3.76 -7.11 -12.81
CA LEU A 146 3.55 -8.54 -12.60
C LEU A 146 3.31 -9.26 -13.93
N ARG A 147 2.51 -8.67 -14.83
CA ARG A 147 2.28 -9.19 -16.19
C ARG A 147 3.55 -9.32 -17.05
N ARG A 148 4.63 -8.59 -16.72
CA ARG A 148 5.91 -8.74 -17.44
C ARG A 148 6.73 -9.93 -16.95
N TRP A 149 6.41 -10.47 -15.77
CA TRP A 149 7.23 -11.48 -15.09
C TRP A 149 6.48 -12.75 -14.72
N ALA A 150 5.15 -12.75 -14.85
CA ALA A 150 4.31 -13.90 -14.61
C ALA A 150 3.18 -13.95 -15.66
N PRO A 151 2.76 -15.16 -16.08
CA PRO A 151 1.64 -15.38 -16.98
C PRO A 151 0.31 -15.13 -16.23
N VAL A 152 -0.06 -13.86 -16.08
CA VAL A 152 -1.28 -13.49 -15.34
C VAL A 152 -2.52 -13.77 -16.18
N THR A 153 -3.42 -14.62 -15.69
CA THR A 153 -4.63 -15.07 -16.38
C THR A 153 -5.90 -14.35 -15.91
N ALA A 154 -5.99 -13.95 -14.64
CA ALA A 154 -7.14 -13.21 -14.11
C ALA A 154 -6.77 -12.26 -12.95
N VAL A 155 -7.66 -11.30 -12.69
CA VAL A 155 -7.56 -10.38 -11.55
C VAL A 155 -8.81 -10.43 -10.67
N HIS A 156 -8.61 -10.46 -9.35
CA HIS A 156 -9.67 -10.42 -8.35
C HIS A 156 -9.49 -9.16 -7.51
N VAL A 157 -10.54 -8.37 -7.33
CA VAL A 157 -10.47 -7.15 -6.52
C VAL A 157 -11.59 -7.07 -5.51
N GLU A 158 -11.23 -6.73 -4.27
CA GLU A 158 -12.22 -6.39 -3.26
C GLU A 158 -12.85 -5.03 -3.59
N ARG A 159 -14.18 -5.02 -3.75
CA ARG A 159 -14.94 -3.78 -3.94
C ARG A 159 -15.63 -3.42 -2.63
N VAL A 160 -14.94 -2.64 -1.81
CA VAL A 160 -15.54 -2.08 -0.60
C VAL A 160 -16.42 -0.90 -0.99
N SER A 161 -17.71 -0.97 -0.65
CA SER A 161 -18.56 0.21 -0.53
C SER A 161 -18.48 0.68 0.91
N PHE A 162 -18.34 1.97 1.14
CA PHE A 162 -18.65 2.54 2.45
C PHE A 162 -19.75 3.55 2.21
N ASP A 163 -20.93 3.42 2.81
CA ASP A 163 -21.89 4.52 2.74
C ASP A 163 -21.47 5.65 3.69
N THR A 164 -20.59 6.53 3.21
CA THR A 164 -20.14 7.70 3.97
C THR A 164 -21.29 8.64 4.33
N HIS A 165 -22.38 8.65 3.56
CA HIS A 165 -23.53 9.50 3.84
C HIS A 165 -24.35 8.93 4.99
N ALA A 166 -24.73 7.64 4.95
CA ALA A 166 -25.41 6.97 6.07
C ALA A 166 -24.57 7.02 7.36
N MET A 167 -23.26 6.76 7.24
CA MET A 167 -22.28 6.85 8.32
C MET A 167 -22.18 8.25 8.96
N SER A 168 -22.26 9.31 8.15
CA SER A 168 -22.22 10.70 8.61
C SER A 168 -23.57 11.19 9.09
N ALA A 169 -24.67 10.82 8.43
CA ALA A 169 -26.03 11.26 8.72
C ALA A 169 -26.59 10.64 10.01
N GLY A 170 -26.04 9.51 10.47
CA GLY A 170 -26.43 8.88 11.73
C GLY A 170 -27.81 8.22 11.67
N GLN A 171 -28.17 7.68 10.50
CA GLN A 171 -29.38 6.88 10.35
C GLN A 171 -29.38 5.74 11.38
N SER A 172 -30.54 5.46 11.96
CA SER A 172 -30.74 4.41 12.96
C SER A 172 -30.34 3.05 12.38
N LEU A 173 -29.22 2.50 12.86
CA LEU A 173 -28.87 1.09 12.69
C LEU A 173 -29.97 0.30 13.41
N THR A 174 -30.84 -0.38 12.66
CA THR A 174 -32.00 -1.07 13.26
C THR A 174 -31.53 -2.34 13.96
N GLY A 175 -32.17 -2.69 15.09
CA GLY A 175 -31.63 -3.63 16.08
C GLY A 175 -31.37 -5.07 15.59
N VAL A 176 -31.98 -5.49 14.48
CA VAL A 176 -31.78 -6.83 13.90
C VAL A 176 -30.49 -6.91 13.06
N GLU A 177 -30.02 -5.78 12.53
CA GLU A 177 -28.76 -5.63 11.78
C GLU A 177 -27.52 -5.75 12.68
N TYR A 178 -27.72 -5.63 13.99
CA TYR A 178 -26.66 -5.53 15.00
C TYR A 178 -26.13 -6.91 15.46
N GLN A 179 -27.00 -7.92 15.48
CA GLN A 179 -26.66 -9.30 15.91
C GLN A 179 -26.55 -10.29 14.74
N GLN A 180 -27.18 -10.00 13.60
CA GLN A 180 -27.15 -10.88 12.43
C GLN A 180 -26.79 -10.10 11.16
N GLY A 181 -25.54 -10.23 10.72
CA GLY A 181 -25.28 -10.50 9.30
C GLY A 181 -25.52 -9.42 8.23
N THR A 182 -26.15 -8.27 8.48
CA THR A 182 -26.46 -7.34 7.37
C THR A 182 -25.21 -6.57 6.90
N LEU A 183 -25.07 -6.42 5.58
CA LEU A 183 -23.87 -5.88 4.92
C LEU A 183 -23.45 -4.51 5.48
N ALA A 184 -24.42 -3.64 5.81
CA ALA A 184 -24.19 -2.30 6.33
C ALA A 184 -23.59 -2.27 7.76
N GLY A 185 -24.04 -3.17 8.65
CA GLY A 185 -23.47 -3.32 9.99
C GLY A 185 -22.03 -3.82 9.98
N TYR A 186 -21.68 -4.66 8.99
CA TYR A 186 -20.31 -5.12 8.77
C TYR A 186 -19.38 -3.98 8.33
N GLU A 187 -19.83 -3.08 7.46
CA GLU A 187 -19.03 -1.96 6.96
C GLU A 187 -18.69 -0.94 8.07
N VAL A 188 -19.67 -0.56 8.90
CA VAL A 188 -19.43 0.37 10.02
C VAL A 188 -18.51 -0.24 11.06
N ARG A 189 -18.73 -1.51 11.43
CA ARG A 189 -17.88 -2.20 12.39
C ARG A 189 -16.46 -2.39 11.86
N GLN A 190 -16.27 -2.76 10.59
CA GLN A 190 -14.94 -2.86 9.98
C GLN A 190 -14.24 -1.50 9.98
N TYR A 191 -14.96 -0.44 9.61
CA TYR A 191 -14.43 0.91 9.67
C TYR A 191 -14.00 1.29 11.09
N LEU A 192 -14.81 1.00 12.12
CA LEU A 192 -14.44 1.25 13.51
C LEU A 192 -13.23 0.42 13.95
N LEU A 193 -13.14 -0.85 13.55
CA LEU A 193 -11.96 -1.70 13.79
C LEU A 193 -10.70 -1.09 13.22
N GLU A 194 -10.73 -0.55 12.00
CA GLU A 194 -9.58 0.12 11.41
C GLU A 194 -9.29 1.47 12.08
N LYS A 195 -10.34 2.27 12.32
CA LYS A 195 -10.23 3.59 12.95
C LYS A 195 -9.63 3.51 14.34
N TRP A 196 -9.99 2.50 15.13
CA TRP A 196 -9.57 2.32 16.52
C TRP A 196 -8.42 1.31 16.67
N GLY A 197 -7.75 0.92 15.57
CA GLY A 197 -6.56 0.08 15.61
C GLY A 197 -6.82 -1.33 16.14
N ARG A 198 -8.06 -1.82 16.01
CA ARG A 198 -8.52 -3.14 16.49
C ARG A 198 -8.26 -3.36 17.98
N ALA A 199 -8.32 -2.28 18.76
CA ALA A 199 -8.12 -2.30 20.20
C ALA A 199 -9.28 -1.60 20.91
N CYS A 200 -9.48 -1.94 22.18
CA CYS A 200 -10.36 -1.22 23.07
C CYS A 200 -9.86 0.23 23.21
N ALA A 201 -10.72 1.21 22.96
CA ALA A 201 -10.37 2.62 23.05
C ALA A 201 -10.00 3.06 24.47
N TYR A 202 -10.50 2.34 25.48
CA TYR A 202 -10.30 2.64 26.89
C TYR A 202 -9.05 1.97 27.46
N CYS A 203 -8.94 0.64 27.36
CA CYS A 203 -7.84 -0.11 27.97
C CYS A 203 -6.74 -0.53 26.98
N GLY A 204 -6.94 -0.39 25.67
CA GLY A 204 -5.95 -0.77 24.65
C GLY A 204 -5.89 -2.26 24.32
N ALA A 205 -6.68 -3.12 24.96
CA ALA A 205 -6.69 -4.56 24.68
C ALA A 205 -7.14 -4.85 23.24
N GLY A 206 -6.33 -5.63 22.50
CA GLY A 206 -6.61 -6.04 21.11
C GLY A 206 -7.07 -7.50 20.94
N ASP A 207 -6.68 -8.37 21.87
CA ASP A 207 -6.95 -9.82 21.82
C ASP A 207 -8.22 -10.22 22.57
N THR A 208 -9.27 -9.41 22.43
CA THR A 208 -10.56 -9.62 23.10
C THR A 208 -11.71 -9.27 22.17
N PRO A 209 -12.90 -9.91 22.32
CA PRO A 209 -14.09 -9.50 21.58
C PRO A 209 -14.42 -8.01 21.83
N LEU A 210 -14.23 -7.20 20.79
CA LEU A 210 -14.56 -5.77 20.82
C LEU A 210 -16.01 -5.53 20.41
N GLN A 211 -16.70 -4.69 21.17
CA GLN A 211 -18.06 -4.23 20.93
C GLN A 211 -18.03 -2.80 20.42
N VAL A 212 -19.00 -2.44 19.56
CA VAL A 212 -19.21 -1.05 19.16
C VAL A 212 -19.86 -0.34 20.34
N GLU A 213 -19.30 0.81 20.72
CA GLU A 213 -19.69 1.53 21.92
C GLU A 213 -20.04 2.99 21.57
N HIS A 214 -21.02 3.55 22.27
CA HIS A 214 -21.44 4.94 22.12
C HIS A 214 -20.76 5.87 23.14
N ILE A 215 -19.84 6.69 22.65
CA ILE A 215 -19.06 7.66 23.45
C ILE A 215 -19.97 8.49 24.35
N ARG A 216 -20.98 9.14 23.76
CA ARG A 216 -22.18 9.59 24.46
C ARG A 216 -23.22 8.47 24.39
N PRO A 217 -23.64 7.88 25.51
CA PRO A 217 -24.59 6.76 25.55
C PRO A 217 -25.92 7.08 24.86
N LYS A 218 -26.53 6.07 24.21
CA LYS A 218 -27.85 6.21 23.56
C LYS A 218 -28.93 6.67 24.54
N ALA A 219 -28.94 6.10 25.75
CA ALA A 219 -29.85 6.48 26.84
C ALA A 219 -29.76 7.98 27.23
N ARG A 220 -28.65 8.65 26.88
CA ARG A 220 -28.44 10.08 27.11
C ARG A 220 -28.46 10.90 25.82
N GLY A 221 -29.15 10.43 24.78
CA GLY A 221 -29.29 11.12 23.49
C GLY A 221 -28.07 10.98 22.56
N GLY A 222 -27.25 9.94 22.76
CA GLY A 222 -26.13 9.62 21.88
C GLY A 222 -26.55 9.23 20.47
N SER A 223 -25.95 9.86 19.46
CA SER A 223 -26.22 9.54 18.05
C SER A 223 -25.49 8.27 17.58
N HIS A 224 -26.00 7.63 16.53
CA HIS A 224 -25.33 6.51 15.83
C HIS A 224 -24.28 6.99 14.81
N ARG A 225 -23.93 8.28 14.80
CA ARG A 225 -22.89 8.82 13.90
C ARG A 225 -21.53 8.25 14.30
N ILE A 226 -20.66 8.02 13.32
CA ILE A 226 -19.29 7.55 13.55
C ILE A 226 -18.50 8.44 14.51
N SER A 227 -18.80 9.74 14.56
CA SER A 227 -18.18 10.67 15.49
C SER A 227 -18.54 10.41 16.96
N ASN A 228 -19.55 9.58 17.23
CA ASN A 228 -19.99 9.17 18.55
C ASN A 228 -19.77 7.66 18.81
N LEU A 229 -19.16 6.93 17.87
CA LEU A 229 -18.92 5.49 18.01
C LEU A 229 -17.43 5.18 18.22
N THR A 230 -17.18 4.23 19.12
CA THR A 230 -15.86 3.68 19.42
C THR A 230 -15.88 2.15 19.52
N LEU A 231 -14.74 1.54 19.85
CA LEU A 231 -14.64 0.13 20.21
C LEU A 231 -14.25 -0.02 21.69
N ALA A 232 -14.91 -0.95 22.37
CA ALA A 232 -14.63 -1.28 23.76
C ALA A 232 -14.64 -2.81 23.96
N CYS A 233 -13.79 -3.33 24.85
CA CYS A 233 -13.96 -4.71 25.32
C CYS A 233 -15.21 -4.82 26.21
N GLY A 234 -15.70 -6.05 26.42
CA GLY A 234 -16.90 -6.29 27.25
C GLY A 234 -16.82 -5.63 28.64
N ALA A 235 -15.68 -5.79 29.32
CA ALA A 235 -15.46 -5.23 30.66
C ALA A 235 -15.53 -3.69 30.66
N CYS A 236 -14.84 -3.01 29.74
CA CYS A 236 -14.89 -1.54 29.70
C CYS A 236 -16.24 -1.01 29.24
N ASN A 237 -16.92 -1.70 28.31
CA ASN A 237 -18.25 -1.31 27.86
C ASN A 237 -19.26 -1.39 29.02
N GLN A 238 -19.22 -2.49 29.79
CA GLN A 238 -20.04 -2.67 30.98
C GLN A 238 -19.70 -1.67 32.10
N ALA A 239 -18.41 -1.41 32.35
CA ALA A 239 -17.98 -0.45 33.36
C ALA A 239 -18.41 0.98 33.04
N LYS A 240 -18.38 1.38 31.76
CA LYS A 240 -18.89 2.68 31.33
C LYS A 240 -20.42 2.72 31.38
N ASN A 241 -21.09 1.69 30.87
CA ASN A 241 -22.54 1.60 30.80
C ASN A 241 -23.17 2.89 30.21
N THR A 242 -24.16 3.46 30.89
CA THR A 242 -24.83 4.71 30.53
C THR A 242 -24.07 5.97 30.98
N THR A 243 -22.82 5.84 31.42
CA THR A 243 -21.99 6.97 31.84
C THR A 243 -21.36 7.65 30.61
N PRO A 244 -21.47 8.99 30.46
CA PRO A 244 -20.74 9.75 29.46
C PRO A 244 -19.23 9.53 29.56
N VAL A 245 -18.54 9.52 28.42
CA VAL A 245 -17.09 9.25 28.38
C VAL A 245 -16.29 10.24 29.22
N GLU A 246 -16.77 11.47 29.34
CA GLU A 246 -16.12 12.55 30.09
C GLU A 246 -16.10 12.25 31.59
N MET A 247 -17.17 11.63 32.11
CA MET A 247 -17.23 11.21 33.51
C MET A 247 -16.49 9.88 33.74
N PHE A 248 -16.60 8.94 32.79
CA PHE A 248 -15.92 7.64 32.88
C PHE A 248 -14.38 7.76 32.85
N LEU A 249 -13.85 8.81 32.22
CA LEU A 249 -12.42 9.09 32.09
C LEU A 249 -12.03 10.40 32.78
N ALA A 250 -12.76 10.83 33.81
CA ALA A 250 -12.49 12.08 34.52
C ALA A 250 -11.04 12.15 35.06
N ASP A 251 -10.52 11.00 35.50
CA ASP A 251 -9.15 10.80 35.99
C ASP A 251 -8.10 10.64 34.87
N ARG A 252 -8.53 10.47 33.61
CA ARG A 252 -7.69 10.11 32.45
C ARG A 252 -7.87 11.11 31.31
N SER A 253 -7.60 12.38 31.60
CA SER A 253 -7.79 13.52 30.68
C SER A 253 -7.03 13.39 29.35
N THR A 254 -5.82 12.83 29.36
CA THR A 254 -5.01 12.60 28.15
C THR A 254 -5.65 11.55 27.22
N LEU A 255 -6.18 10.48 27.80
CA LEU A 255 -6.89 9.42 27.09
C LEU A 255 -8.23 9.94 26.53
N LEU A 256 -8.98 10.70 27.33
CA LEU A 256 -10.22 11.35 26.91
C LEU A 256 -9.98 12.26 25.70
N ALA A 257 -8.97 13.13 25.77
CA ALA A 257 -8.61 14.03 24.66
C ALA A 257 -8.25 13.25 23.39
N ARG A 258 -7.52 12.13 23.53
CA ARG A 258 -7.18 11.23 22.42
C ARG A 258 -8.44 10.62 21.78
N ILE A 259 -9.36 10.08 22.59
CA ILE A 259 -10.61 9.45 22.15
C ILE A 259 -11.49 10.48 21.42
N LEU A 260 -11.73 11.65 22.02
CA LEU A 260 -12.57 12.68 21.40
C LEU A 260 -11.98 13.20 20.08
N LYS A 261 -10.66 13.37 20.02
CA LYS A 261 -9.96 13.76 18.78
C LYS A 261 -10.07 12.69 17.70
N GLN A 262 -9.90 11.41 18.07
CA GLN A 262 -9.98 10.29 17.14
C GLN A 262 -11.41 10.06 16.67
N ALA A 263 -12.41 10.21 17.55
CA ALA A 263 -13.82 10.12 17.21
C ALA A 263 -14.21 11.17 16.16
N LYS A 264 -13.76 12.41 16.31
CA LYS A 264 -13.98 13.51 15.35
C LYS A 264 -13.13 13.43 14.08
N ALA A 265 -12.23 12.43 13.95
CA ALA A 265 -11.41 12.30 12.77
C ALA A 265 -12.29 12.10 11.51
N PRO A 266 -12.06 12.87 10.43
CA PRO A 266 -12.90 12.82 9.24
C PRO A 266 -12.80 11.47 8.53
N LEU A 267 -13.88 11.04 7.87
CA LEU A 267 -13.99 9.80 7.07
C LEU A 267 -13.15 9.83 5.78
N SER A 268 -12.04 10.58 5.77
CA SER A 268 -11.21 10.83 4.59
C SER A 268 -10.66 9.56 3.94
N ASP A 269 -10.38 8.53 4.74
CA ASP A 269 -9.90 7.24 4.23
C ASP A 269 -11.02 6.47 3.50
N ALA A 270 -12.22 6.38 4.07
CA ALA A 270 -13.39 5.76 3.44
C ALA A 270 -13.85 6.52 2.19
N ALA A 271 -13.94 7.86 2.27
CA ALA A 271 -14.28 8.71 1.14
C ALA A 271 -13.29 8.52 -0.03
N ALA A 272 -12.01 8.37 0.29
CA ALA A 272 -10.99 8.15 -0.73
C ALA A 272 -11.04 6.73 -1.33
N MET A 273 -11.52 5.72 -0.61
CA MET A 273 -11.82 4.39 -1.16
C MET A 273 -13.02 4.42 -2.09
N ASN A 274 -14.14 5.01 -1.66
CA ASN A 274 -15.32 5.18 -2.50
C ASN A 274 -15.01 5.92 -3.81
N ALA A 275 -14.25 7.01 -3.73
CA ALA A 275 -13.90 7.82 -4.88
C ALA A 275 -12.98 7.10 -5.88
N THR A 276 -12.20 6.10 -5.44
CA THR A 276 -11.25 5.38 -6.31
C THR A 276 -11.78 4.03 -6.79
N ARG A 277 -12.81 3.48 -6.13
CA ARG A 277 -13.39 2.15 -6.41
C ARG A 277 -13.73 1.93 -7.89
N ASN A 278 -14.55 2.81 -8.46
CA ASN A 278 -15.02 2.65 -9.84
C ASN A 278 -13.90 2.91 -10.86
N ALA A 279 -13.00 3.86 -10.57
CA ALA A 279 -11.85 4.13 -11.42
C ALA A 279 -10.85 2.97 -11.45
N LEU A 280 -10.60 2.33 -10.29
CA LEU A 280 -9.76 1.13 -10.22
C LEU A 280 -10.41 -0.04 -10.95
N TRP A 281 -11.71 -0.27 -10.73
CA TRP A 281 -12.47 -1.31 -11.44
C TRP A 281 -12.39 -1.13 -12.96
N GLY A 282 -12.71 0.07 -13.46
CA GLY A 282 -12.62 0.38 -14.90
C GLY A 282 -11.19 0.24 -15.45
N SER A 283 -10.17 0.57 -14.66
CA SER A 283 -8.77 0.37 -15.06
C SER A 283 -8.40 -1.11 -15.15
N LEU A 284 -8.93 -1.96 -14.25
CA LEU A 284 -8.68 -3.40 -14.23
C LEU A 284 -9.40 -4.10 -15.38
N THR A 285 -10.66 -3.78 -15.63
CA THR A 285 -11.41 -4.32 -16.78
C THR A 285 -10.78 -3.88 -18.11
N GLY A 286 -10.22 -2.67 -18.17
CA GLY A 286 -9.47 -2.17 -19.34
C GLY A 286 -8.14 -2.88 -19.61
N THR A 287 -7.71 -3.83 -18.78
CA THR A 287 -6.47 -4.60 -19.02
C THR A 287 -6.62 -5.73 -20.04
N GLY A 288 -7.87 -6.11 -20.37
CA GLY A 288 -8.20 -7.27 -21.17
C GLY A 288 -8.19 -8.61 -20.41
N LEU A 289 -7.86 -8.61 -19.11
CA LEU A 289 -7.92 -9.80 -18.28
C LEU A 289 -9.35 -10.00 -17.72
N PRO A 290 -9.81 -11.27 -17.58
CA PRO A 290 -10.94 -11.60 -16.72
C PRO A 290 -10.79 -10.91 -15.36
N ALA A 291 -11.77 -10.08 -15.01
CA ALA A 291 -11.77 -9.30 -13.79
C ALA A 291 -12.97 -9.71 -12.93
N HIS A 292 -12.70 -10.13 -11.70
CA HIS A 292 -13.71 -10.54 -10.73
C HIS A 292 -13.73 -9.58 -9.56
N SER A 293 -14.93 -9.32 -9.02
CA SER A 293 -15.08 -8.53 -7.80
C SER A 293 -15.73 -9.31 -6.69
N SER A 294 -15.32 -9.04 -5.46
CA SER A 294 -15.90 -9.63 -4.25
C SER A 294 -16.17 -8.57 -3.19
N SER A 295 -17.07 -8.88 -2.27
CA SER A 295 -17.31 -8.06 -1.07
C SER A 295 -16.26 -8.35 0.00
N GLY A 296 -16.00 -7.38 0.88
CA GLY A 296 -15.12 -7.58 2.04
C GLY A 296 -15.66 -8.56 3.08
N GLY A 297 -16.99 -8.74 3.14
CA GLY A 297 -17.61 -9.79 3.95
C GLY A 297 -17.16 -11.19 3.51
N ARG A 298 -17.11 -11.44 2.20
CA ARG A 298 -16.60 -12.70 1.64
C ARG A 298 -15.12 -12.90 1.93
N THR A 299 -14.28 -11.86 1.75
CA THR A 299 -12.84 -11.93 2.07
C THR A 299 -12.62 -12.29 3.54
N LYS A 300 -13.38 -11.67 4.44
CA LYS A 300 -13.31 -11.96 5.88
C LYS A 300 -13.72 -13.39 6.21
N TYR A 301 -14.82 -13.88 5.64
CA TYR A 301 -15.27 -15.26 5.80
C TYR A 301 -14.21 -16.25 5.32
N ASN A 302 -13.65 -16.01 4.13
CA ASN A 302 -12.60 -16.84 3.55
C ASN A 302 -11.37 -16.93 4.46
N ARG A 303 -10.90 -15.81 5.04
CA ARG A 303 -9.79 -15.84 6.00
C ARG A 303 -10.11 -16.62 7.27
N PHE A 304 -11.35 -16.52 7.76
CA PHE A 304 -11.79 -17.25 8.94
C PHE A 304 -11.74 -18.76 8.72
N ILE A 305 -12.31 -19.25 7.61
CA ILE A 305 -12.33 -20.68 7.30
C ILE A 305 -10.94 -21.24 6.97
N THR A 306 -9.99 -20.41 6.54
CA THR A 306 -8.61 -20.82 6.27
C THR A 306 -7.65 -20.59 7.43
N GLY A 307 -8.11 -19.98 8.54
CA GLY A 307 -7.24 -19.61 9.66
C GLY A 307 -6.13 -18.63 9.29
N ALA A 308 -6.32 -17.80 8.27
CA ALA A 308 -5.31 -16.82 7.85
C ALA A 308 -5.36 -15.56 8.73
N PRO A 309 -4.21 -15.05 9.23
CA PRO A 309 -4.17 -13.81 9.98
C PRO A 309 -4.56 -12.61 9.11
N LYS A 310 -4.94 -11.50 9.76
CA LYS A 310 -5.33 -10.27 9.06
C LYS A 310 -4.10 -9.53 8.54
N SER A 311 -3.96 -9.43 7.23
CA SER A 311 -3.05 -8.51 6.55
C SER A 311 -3.62 -8.10 5.19
N HIS A 312 -3.19 -6.96 4.63
CA HIS A 312 -3.71 -6.53 3.31
C HIS A 312 -3.37 -7.52 2.19
N THR A 313 -2.18 -8.12 2.24
CA THR A 313 -1.74 -9.12 1.26
C THR A 313 -2.51 -10.42 1.37
N LEU A 314 -2.77 -10.89 2.60
CA LEU A 314 -3.62 -12.06 2.81
C LEU A 314 -5.08 -11.79 2.46
N ASP A 315 -5.59 -10.59 2.69
CA ASP A 315 -6.90 -10.17 2.19
C ASP A 315 -6.95 -10.31 0.67
N GLY A 316 -5.95 -9.78 -0.04
CA GLY A 316 -5.79 -9.94 -1.48
C GLY A 316 -5.86 -11.41 -1.93
N LEU A 317 -5.17 -12.32 -1.24
CA LEU A 317 -5.19 -13.76 -1.52
C LEU A 317 -6.58 -14.39 -1.34
N HIS A 318 -7.38 -13.84 -0.42
CA HIS A 318 -8.69 -14.36 -0.03
C HIS A 318 -9.86 -13.64 -0.74
N VAL A 319 -9.61 -12.76 -1.70
CA VAL A 319 -10.67 -12.11 -2.50
C VAL A 319 -11.31 -13.10 -3.47
N GLY A 320 -12.64 -13.23 -3.43
CA GLY A 320 -13.40 -14.03 -4.39
C GLY A 320 -13.90 -15.37 -3.84
N ALA A 321 -14.25 -16.29 -4.72
CA ALA A 321 -14.68 -17.63 -4.35
C ALA A 321 -13.46 -18.54 -4.14
N LEU A 322 -13.35 -19.14 -2.97
CA LEU A 322 -12.35 -20.18 -2.65
C LEU A 322 -12.91 -21.11 -1.57
N ARG A 323 -12.31 -22.28 -1.44
CA ARG A 323 -12.56 -23.26 -0.38
C ARG A 323 -11.40 -23.38 0.60
N ALA A 324 -10.16 -23.32 0.11
CA ALA A 324 -8.98 -23.44 0.97
C ALA A 324 -7.76 -22.70 0.40
N VAL A 325 -6.85 -22.33 1.29
CA VAL A 325 -5.53 -21.78 0.98
C VAL A 325 -4.49 -22.62 1.72
N PRO A 326 -3.89 -23.64 1.07
CA PRO A 326 -2.96 -24.55 1.74
C PRO A 326 -1.67 -23.88 2.20
N SER A 327 -1.21 -22.87 1.47
CA SER A 327 0.02 -22.14 1.79
C SER A 327 0.00 -20.72 1.23
N TRP A 328 0.76 -19.83 1.87
CA TRP A 328 1.02 -18.47 1.41
C TRP A 328 2.48 -18.09 1.67
N PRO A 329 2.99 -17.02 1.03
CA PRO A 329 4.36 -16.58 1.24
C PRO A 329 4.57 -16.05 2.67
N GLY A 330 5.63 -16.48 3.35
CA GLY A 330 6.03 -15.94 4.66
C GLY A 330 6.71 -14.56 4.60
N GLN A 331 6.79 -13.94 3.43
CA GLN A 331 7.40 -12.62 3.24
C GLN A 331 6.57 -11.76 2.31
N VAL A 332 6.45 -10.47 2.66
CA VAL A 332 5.83 -9.43 1.83
C VAL A 332 6.88 -8.52 1.24
N LEU A 333 6.80 -8.26 -0.07
CA LEU A 333 7.54 -7.16 -0.66
C LEU A 333 6.76 -5.85 -0.51
N VAL A 334 7.25 -4.95 0.33
CA VAL A 334 6.64 -3.64 0.50
C VAL A 334 7.23 -2.65 -0.49
N VAL A 335 6.34 -2.10 -1.31
CA VAL A 335 6.62 -1.23 -2.44
C VAL A 335 6.23 0.19 -2.11
N LYS A 336 7.20 1.10 -2.11
CA LYS A 336 6.95 2.52 -1.80
C LYS A 336 7.34 3.39 -2.98
N ALA A 337 6.40 4.18 -3.48
CA ALA A 337 6.62 5.09 -4.61
C ALA A 337 7.52 6.26 -4.21
N THR A 338 8.76 6.30 -4.72
CA THR A 338 9.72 7.38 -4.48
C THR A 338 9.83 8.36 -5.64
N GLY A 339 9.35 7.99 -6.82
CA GLY A 339 9.46 8.77 -8.05
C GLY A 339 10.83 8.63 -8.73
N ARG A 340 10.96 9.15 -9.96
CA ARG A 340 12.15 9.08 -10.82
C ARG A 340 12.93 10.42 -10.87
N GLY A 341 13.03 11.05 -9.70
CA GLY A 341 13.64 12.37 -9.52
C GLY A 341 12.63 13.47 -9.18
N THR A 342 13.11 14.71 -9.21
CA THR A 342 12.33 15.92 -8.89
C THR A 342 12.22 16.82 -10.11
N TYR A 343 11.02 17.39 -10.33
CA TYR A 343 10.82 18.48 -11.29
C TYR A 343 11.27 19.84 -10.72
N CYS A 344 11.29 19.96 -9.38
CA CYS A 344 11.80 21.15 -8.72
C CYS A 344 13.33 21.15 -8.79
N ARG A 345 13.87 22.11 -9.53
CA ARG A 345 15.31 22.28 -9.74
C ARG A 345 15.98 23.17 -8.70
N THR A 346 15.22 23.92 -7.92
CA THR A 346 15.77 24.82 -6.91
C THR A 346 15.16 24.43 -5.57
N ARG A 347 15.98 23.91 -4.65
CA ARG A 347 15.54 23.72 -3.27
C ARG A 347 15.58 25.04 -2.55
N THR A 348 14.59 25.25 -1.70
CA THR A 348 14.58 26.38 -0.77
C THR A 348 15.13 25.97 0.59
N ASP A 349 15.51 26.94 1.40
CA ASP A 349 15.69 26.78 2.84
C ASP A 349 14.32 26.66 3.57
N ALA A 350 14.35 26.68 4.90
CA ALA A 350 13.16 26.61 5.75
C ALA A 350 12.24 27.84 5.60
N PHE A 351 12.79 29.00 5.21
CA PHE A 351 12.07 30.27 5.04
C PHE A 351 11.54 30.47 3.60
N GLY A 352 11.92 29.59 2.68
CA GLY A 352 11.48 29.62 1.29
C GLY A 352 12.42 30.35 0.33
N PHE A 353 13.63 30.71 0.75
CA PHE A 353 14.65 31.32 -0.11
C PHE A 353 15.41 30.26 -0.91
N PRO A 354 15.72 30.50 -2.20
CA PRO A 354 16.54 29.59 -3.02
C PRO A 354 17.89 29.28 -2.37
N ARG A 355 18.21 28.00 -2.19
CA ARG A 355 19.47 27.54 -1.57
C ARG A 355 20.33 26.64 -2.46
N LEU A 356 19.72 25.74 -3.21
CA LEU A 356 20.46 24.73 -4.00
C LEU A 356 19.84 24.52 -5.37
N LYS A 357 20.64 24.70 -6.43
CA LYS A 357 20.27 24.42 -7.82
C LYS A 357 20.71 23.00 -8.19
N MET A 358 19.75 22.15 -8.53
CA MET A 358 19.98 20.78 -8.96
C MET A 358 20.44 20.75 -10.43
N PRO A 359 21.38 19.84 -10.78
CA PRO A 359 21.86 19.67 -12.15
C PRO A 359 20.73 19.24 -13.10
N ARG A 360 20.91 19.50 -14.40
CA ARG A 360 19.98 19.07 -15.46
C ARG A 360 20.10 17.58 -15.76
N THR A 361 21.34 17.08 -15.71
CA THR A 361 21.69 15.69 -15.93
C THR A 361 21.30 14.86 -14.71
N LYS A 362 20.47 13.83 -14.95
CA LYS A 362 20.04 12.87 -13.92
C LYS A 362 21.00 11.70 -13.78
N GLN A 363 21.75 11.41 -14.82
CA GLN A 363 22.77 10.37 -14.85
C GLN A 363 24.14 11.00 -14.71
N ILE A 364 24.95 10.43 -13.82
CA ILE A 364 26.33 10.83 -13.56
C ILE A 364 27.17 9.56 -13.57
N HIS A 365 28.20 9.49 -14.41
CA HIS A 365 29.03 8.29 -14.64
C HIS A 365 28.23 7.01 -14.89
N GLY A 366 27.13 7.11 -15.64
CA GLY A 366 26.28 5.96 -15.97
C GLY A 366 25.35 5.50 -14.86
N PHE A 367 25.29 6.20 -13.71
CA PHE A 367 24.38 5.90 -12.59
C PHE A 367 23.31 6.97 -12.41
N GLN A 368 22.14 6.59 -11.92
CA GLN A 368 21.07 7.50 -11.50
C GLN A 368 20.66 7.26 -10.05
N THR A 369 20.26 8.31 -9.34
CA THR A 369 19.72 8.17 -7.97
C THR A 369 18.53 7.21 -7.96
N GLY A 370 18.62 6.16 -7.16
CA GLY A 370 17.65 5.08 -7.06
C GLY A 370 18.03 3.79 -7.80
N ASP A 371 19.11 3.79 -8.58
CA ASP A 371 19.69 2.56 -9.10
C ASP A 371 20.15 1.67 -7.93
N LEU A 372 19.94 0.36 -8.03
CA LEU A 372 20.49 -0.64 -7.12
C LEU A 372 21.88 -1.02 -7.61
N VAL A 373 22.87 -0.89 -6.75
CA VAL A 373 24.27 -1.13 -7.07
C VAL A 373 24.92 -2.06 -6.04
N ARG A 374 25.98 -2.75 -6.47
CA ARG A 374 26.97 -3.39 -5.60
C ARG A 374 28.23 -2.53 -5.62
N ALA A 375 28.62 -1.99 -4.47
CA ALA A 375 29.90 -1.35 -4.29
C ALA A 375 30.93 -2.36 -3.77
N VAL A 376 32.08 -2.46 -4.42
CA VAL A 376 33.23 -3.25 -3.96
C VAL A 376 34.33 -2.26 -3.59
N VAL A 377 34.53 -2.03 -2.29
CA VAL A 377 35.48 -1.03 -1.79
C VAL A 377 36.69 -1.75 -1.24
N LEU A 378 37.84 -1.59 -1.90
CA LEU A 378 39.06 -2.35 -1.58
C LEU A 378 39.82 -1.82 -0.36
N ARG A 379 39.74 -0.50 -0.09
CA ARG A 379 40.53 0.19 0.96
C ARG A 379 39.73 1.34 1.60
N GLY A 380 40.13 1.71 2.81
CA GLY A 380 39.59 2.88 3.55
C GLY A 380 38.39 2.56 4.43
N LYS A 381 37.77 3.60 5.00
CA LYS A 381 36.71 3.52 6.02
C LYS A 381 35.56 2.55 5.71
N TYR A 382 35.20 2.42 4.43
CA TYR A 382 34.06 1.61 3.99
C TYR A 382 34.50 0.32 3.26
N GLN A 383 35.68 -0.21 3.57
CA GLN A 383 36.18 -1.46 2.99
C GLN A 383 35.12 -2.57 3.06
N GLY A 384 35.02 -3.37 1.99
CA GLY A 384 34.07 -4.48 1.87
C GLY A 384 33.08 -4.33 0.71
N THR A 385 32.15 -5.29 0.64
CA THR A 385 31.11 -5.34 -0.40
C THR A 385 29.77 -4.87 0.15
N HIS A 386 29.19 -3.87 -0.49
CA HIS A 386 27.97 -3.21 -0.03
C HIS A 386 26.92 -3.23 -1.14
N THR A 387 25.70 -3.66 -0.83
CA THR A 387 24.59 -3.63 -1.80
C THR A 387 23.52 -2.66 -1.32
N GLY A 388 23.12 -1.73 -2.19
CA GLY A 388 22.19 -0.69 -1.80
C GLY A 388 21.78 0.23 -2.94
N ARG A 389 20.89 1.18 -2.64
CA ARG A 389 20.49 2.17 -3.64
C ARG A 389 21.46 3.33 -3.67
N VAL A 390 21.90 3.71 -4.86
CA VAL A 390 22.82 4.83 -5.03
C VAL A 390 22.08 6.17 -4.99
N ALA A 391 22.67 7.14 -4.30
CA ALA A 391 22.39 8.56 -4.45
C ALA A 391 23.57 9.20 -5.15
N VAL A 392 23.34 9.67 -6.39
CA VAL A 392 24.41 10.18 -7.23
C VAL A 392 24.73 11.63 -6.88
N ARG A 393 26.01 11.99 -7.05
CA ARG A 393 26.54 13.34 -6.86
C ARG A 393 27.33 13.74 -8.09
N SER A 394 27.31 15.02 -8.45
CA SER A 394 28.04 15.53 -9.61
C SER A 394 29.55 15.30 -9.53
N SER A 395 30.12 15.15 -8.33
CA SER A 395 31.55 14.88 -8.13
C SER A 395 32.00 13.46 -8.48
N GLY A 396 31.08 12.54 -8.78
CA GLY A 396 31.40 11.12 -8.98
C GLY A 396 31.66 10.32 -7.70
N SER A 397 31.76 10.98 -6.54
CA SER A 397 31.70 10.32 -5.23
C SER A 397 30.24 10.12 -4.83
N HIS A 398 29.74 8.89 -4.99
CA HIS A 398 28.34 8.55 -4.77
C HIS A 398 28.11 8.01 -3.35
N THR A 399 26.86 8.01 -2.91
CA THR A 399 26.47 7.45 -1.61
C THR A 399 25.54 6.27 -1.82
N VAL A 400 25.96 5.07 -1.42
CA VAL A 400 25.14 3.85 -1.43
C VAL A 400 24.42 3.72 -0.09
N GLN A 401 23.09 3.66 -0.13
CA GLN A 401 22.26 3.46 1.06
C GLN A 401 22.15 1.97 1.35
N THR A 402 22.79 1.49 2.43
CA THR A 402 22.71 0.10 2.89
C THR A 402 21.92 0.02 4.21
N PRO A 403 21.51 -1.19 4.64
CA PRO A 403 20.88 -1.38 5.96
C PRO A 403 21.77 -0.91 7.13
N GLN A 404 23.10 -1.04 7.00
CA GLN A 404 24.08 -0.65 8.01
C GLN A 404 24.42 0.85 7.99
N GLY A 405 23.95 1.58 6.97
CA GLY A 405 24.13 3.02 6.86
C GLY A 405 24.61 3.49 5.48
N PRO A 406 24.87 4.80 5.32
CA PRO A 406 25.34 5.34 4.07
C PRO A 406 26.84 5.07 3.86
N VAL A 407 27.17 4.42 2.74
CA VAL A 407 28.54 4.17 2.29
C VAL A 407 28.90 5.16 1.18
N LYS A 408 29.96 5.96 1.39
CA LYS A 408 30.46 6.89 0.35
C LYS A 408 31.59 6.21 -0.42
N THR A 409 31.50 6.21 -1.74
CA THR A 409 32.53 5.58 -2.59
C THR A 409 32.56 6.18 -3.99
N SER A 410 33.68 6.02 -4.69
CA SER A 410 33.81 6.42 -6.10
C SER A 410 32.89 5.59 -6.98
N TRP A 411 32.35 6.19 -8.05
CA TRP A 411 31.58 5.49 -9.08
C TRP A 411 32.34 4.30 -9.69
N LYS A 412 33.68 4.35 -9.73
CA LYS A 412 34.55 3.27 -10.23
C LYS A 412 34.41 1.97 -9.42
N ASN A 413 33.97 2.08 -8.17
CA ASN A 413 33.77 0.92 -7.28
C ASN A 413 32.36 0.33 -7.39
N LEU A 414 31.49 0.91 -8.23
CA LEU A 414 30.08 0.53 -8.32
C LEU A 414 29.81 -0.36 -9.52
N HIS A 415 29.02 -1.40 -9.29
CA HIS A 415 28.45 -2.27 -10.30
C HIS A 415 26.93 -2.13 -10.30
N LEU A 416 26.35 -1.80 -11.44
CA LEU A 416 24.90 -1.69 -11.57
C LEU A 416 24.26 -3.07 -11.50
N LEU A 417 23.36 -3.26 -10.53
CA LEU A 417 22.56 -4.49 -10.42
C LEU A 417 21.17 -4.32 -11.05
N GLN A 418 20.55 -3.16 -10.86
CA GLN A 418 19.22 -2.87 -11.39
C GLN A 418 18.97 -1.38 -11.50
N ARG A 419 18.41 -0.93 -12.64
CA ARG A 419 17.99 0.46 -12.83
C ARG A 419 16.84 0.85 -11.90
N GLY A 420 16.87 2.09 -11.42
CA GLY A 420 15.84 2.71 -10.62
C GLY A 420 14.55 2.87 -11.42
N ASP A 421 13.45 2.34 -10.90
CA ASP A 421 12.18 2.26 -11.62
C ASP A 421 11.07 3.13 -11.00
N GLY A 422 11.44 3.96 -10.02
CA GLY A 422 10.56 4.87 -9.29
C GLY A 422 10.02 4.33 -7.97
N TYR A 423 10.39 3.11 -7.57
CA TYR A 423 9.92 2.48 -6.33
C TYR A 423 11.09 2.03 -5.46
N THR A 424 10.97 2.15 -4.14
CA THR A 424 11.82 1.44 -3.17
C THR A 424 11.13 0.17 -2.73
N TYR A 425 11.94 -0.83 -2.42
CA TYR A 425 11.50 -2.16 -2.03
C TYR A 425 12.13 -2.54 -0.70
N HIS A 426 11.36 -3.11 0.21
CA HIS A 426 11.85 -3.77 1.41
C HIS A 426 11.04 -5.04 1.65
N ARG A 427 11.65 -6.01 2.32
CA ARG A 427 10.97 -7.23 2.74
C ARG A 427 10.57 -7.09 4.19
N GLN A 428 9.39 -7.57 4.52
CA GLN A 428 8.91 -7.77 5.89
C GLN A 428 8.37 -9.20 5.99
N GLU A 429 8.33 -9.74 7.20
CA GLU A 429 7.67 -11.02 7.45
C GLU A 429 6.16 -10.87 7.24
N GLU A 430 5.57 -11.86 6.59
CA GLU A 430 4.12 -12.05 6.61
C GLU A 430 3.82 -12.91 7.83
N THR A 431 2.82 -12.53 8.61
CA THR A 431 2.35 -13.35 9.73
C THR A 431 1.99 -14.74 9.22
N CYS A 432 2.78 -15.75 9.62
CA CYS A 432 2.53 -17.14 9.29
C CYS A 432 1.51 -17.71 10.27
N ARG A 433 0.90 -18.87 9.93
CA ARG A 433 0.15 -19.63 10.93
C ARG A 433 1.12 -19.91 12.10
N PRO A 434 0.67 -19.74 13.37
CA PRO A 434 1.44 -20.23 14.50
C PRO A 434 1.74 -21.73 14.35
#